data_AF-X1CMG9-F1
#
_entry.id   AF-X1CMG9-F1
#
_cell.length_a   1.000
_cell.length_b   1.000
_cell.length_c   1.000
_cell.angle_alpha   90.00
_cell.angle_beta   90.00
_cell.angle_gamma   90.00
#
_symmetry.space_group_name_H-M   'P 1'
#
loop_
_entity.id
_entity.type
_entity.pdbx_description
1 polymer ?
#
loop_
_entity_poly.entity_id
_entity_poly.type
_entity_poly.pdbx_seq_one_letter_code
_entity_poly.pdbx_strand_id
1 'polypeptide(L)'
;IAHAWRYRDYLIRAFNDDVPYDQMVREHIAGDLLDKPRMHPTEWYNESIVATGFWYMHQATHAPVDVRKDEANRIDNQIDVLSKSFLAMTVSCARCHDHKFDAISTADYYGMAGFLQSSRQHIAFLDREGVIGDTVDKVDALHDAATSRFLEALRSGAEPRDIRMADYLMATKELRKGAKDTGVILEERGLDGERLMRWVQALDDSATDARAHPMHLWNAVLKEMDAGRAEADRFPDARNAVAERLASVARDEAEQAAE
;
A
#
# COMPACT_ATOMS: atom_id res chain seq x y z
N ILE A 1 -1.13 -25.96 3.53
CA ILE A 1 -1.82 -24.76 2.99
C ILE A 1 -3.11 -24.58 3.79
N ALA A 2 -3.26 -23.46 4.50
CA ALA A 2 -4.52 -23.14 5.17
C ALA A 2 -5.63 -22.90 4.11
N HIS A 3 -6.87 -23.28 4.42
CA HIS A 3 -8.04 -23.10 3.54
C HIS A 3 -8.01 -23.82 2.17
N ALA A 4 -7.15 -24.82 1.97
CA ALA A 4 -7.06 -25.57 0.71
C ALA A 4 -8.40 -26.21 0.27
N TRP A 5 -9.28 -26.53 1.23
CA TRP A 5 -10.62 -27.04 0.96
C TRP A 5 -11.49 -26.07 0.14
N ARG A 6 -11.25 -24.75 0.21
CA ARG A 6 -11.98 -23.76 -0.59
C ARG A 6 -11.67 -23.91 -2.08
N TYR A 7 -10.40 -24.17 -2.43
CA TYR A 7 -10.00 -24.43 -3.81
C TYR A 7 -10.64 -25.74 -4.34
N ARG A 8 -10.67 -26.79 -3.52
CA ARG A 8 -11.39 -28.03 -3.85
C ARG A 8 -12.88 -27.75 -4.12
N ASP A 9 -13.54 -27.03 -3.22
CA ASP A 9 -14.98 -26.78 -3.34
C ASP A 9 -15.30 -25.87 -4.54
N TYR A 10 -14.43 -24.89 -4.83
CA TYR A 10 -14.46 -24.10 -6.06
C TYR A 10 -14.41 -24.99 -7.30
N LEU A 11 -13.48 -25.96 -7.36
CA LEU A 11 -13.37 -26.86 -8.51
C LEU A 11 -14.64 -27.71 -8.67
N ILE A 12 -15.15 -28.28 -7.57
CA ILE A 12 -16.39 -29.08 -7.59
C ILE A 12 -17.55 -28.25 -8.17
N ARG A 13 -17.71 -27.01 -7.71
CA ARG A 13 -18.75 -26.11 -8.24
C ARG A 13 -18.50 -25.76 -9.70
N ALA A 14 -17.28 -25.38 -10.07
CA ALA A 14 -16.94 -25.00 -11.44
C ALA A 14 -17.21 -26.14 -12.44
N PHE A 15 -16.93 -27.39 -12.07
CA PHE A 15 -17.27 -28.55 -12.88
C PHE A 15 -18.77 -28.85 -12.91
N ASN A 16 -19.47 -28.75 -11.77
CA ASN A 16 -20.92 -29.00 -11.70
C ASN A 16 -21.73 -27.94 -12.46
N ASP A 17 -21.23 -26.70 -12.51
CA ASP A 17 -21.87 -25.56 -13.18
C ASP A 17 -21.44 -25.45 -14.66
N ASP A 18 -20.70 -26.42 -15.19
CA ASP A 18 -20.16 -26.42 -16.55
C ASP A 18 -19.44 -25.10 -16.92
N VAL A 19 -18.62 -24.56 -16.01
CA VAL A 19 -17.89 -23.31 -16.25
C VAL A 19 -17.03 -23.45 -17.52
N PRO A 20 -17.16 -22.53 -18.50
CA PRO A 20 -16.37 -22.58 -19.72
C PRO A 20 -14.87 -22.65 -19.45
N TYR A 21 -14.15 -23.47 -20.23
CA TYR A 21 -12.73 -23.70 -20.00
C TYR A 21 -11.90 -22.40 -20.05
N ASP A 22 -12.19 -21.50 -20.99
CA ASP A 22 -11.53 -20.21 -21.10
C ASP A 22 -11.73 -19.33 -19.86
N GLN A 23 -12.94 -19.39 -19.26
CA GLN A 23 -13.23 -18.72 -18.00
C GLN A 23 -12.48 -19.40 -16.86
N MET A 24 -12.48 -20.73 -16.77
CA MET A 24 -11.73 -21.47 -15.76
C MET A 24 -10.24 -21.11 -15.78
N VAL A 25 -9.62 -21.05 -16.97
CA VAL A 25 -8.22 -20.66 -17.15
C VAL A 25 -7.98 -19.22 -16.66
N ARG A 26 -8.85 -18.28 -17.06
CA ARG A 26 -8.76 -16.88 -16.62
C ARG A 26 -8.87 -16.75 -15.11
N GLU A 27 -9.76 -17.50 -14.46
CA GLU A 27 -9.91 -17.51 -13.00
C GLU A 27 -8.63 -18.02 -12.32
N HIS A 28 -8.00 -19.10 -12.81
CA HIS A 28 -6.78 -19.65 -12.20
C HIS A 28 -5.56 -18.73 -12.37
N ILE A 29 -5.45 -18.05 -13.51
CA ILE A 29 -4.31 -17.16 -13.79
C ILE A 29 -4.47 -15.80 -13.09
N ALA A 30 -5.68 -15.23 -13.12
CA ALA A 30 -5.92 -13.82 -12.77
C ALA A 30 -7.32 -13.57 -12.17
N GLY A 31 -7.88 -14.53 -11.43
CA GLY A 31 -9.24 -14.42 -10.86
C GLY A 31 -9.44 -13.25 -9.89
N ASP A 32 -8.36 -12.71 -9.32
CA ASP A 32 -8.31 -11.50 -8.51
C ASP A 32 -8.37 -10.20 -9.32
N LEU A 33 -8.05 -10.27 -10.62
CA LEU A 33 -7.97 -9.12 -11.55
C LEU A 33 -9.13 -9.07 -12.55
N LEU A 34 -10.13 -9.94 -12.44
CA LEU A 34 -11.27 -9.93 -13.34
C LEU A 34 -12.21 -8.77 -13.00
N ASP A 35 -12.47 -7.89 -13.97
CA ASP A 35 -13.44 -6.79 -13.84
C ASP A 35 -14.87 -7.29 -13.53
N LYS A 36 -15.20 -8.48 -14.06
CA LYS A 36 -16.50 -9.14 -13.87
C LYS A 36 -16.25 -10.56 -13.37
N PRO A 37 -15.94 -10.72 -12.07
CA PRO A 37 -15.72 -12.04 -11.52
C PRO A 37 -17.02 -12.83 -11.47
N ARG A 38 -16.90 -14.15 -11.49
CA ARG A 38 -18.02 -15.03 -11.16
C ARG A 38 -18.32 -14.88 -9.68
N MET A 39 -19.60 -14.78 -9.35
CA MET A 39 -20.06 -14.65 -7.96
C MET A 39 -20.44 -16.01 -7.40
N HIS A 40 -20.15 -16.23 -6.13
CA HIS A 40 -20.58 -17.44 -5.45
C HIS A 40 -22.12 -17.48 -5.39
N PRO A 41 -22.78 -18.61 -5.74
CA PRO A 41 -24.21 -18.65 -6.05
C PRO A 41 -25.14 -18.31 -4.87
N THR A 42 -24.68 -18.47 -3.63
CA THR A 42 -25.50 -18.25 -2.43
C THR A 42 -24.93 -17.19 -1.48
N GLU A 43 -23.61 -17.18 -1.32
CA GLU A 43 -22.89 -16.23 -0.47
C GLU A 43 -22.45 -14.93 -1.17
N TRP A 44 -22.62 -14.80 -2.49
CA TRP A 44 -22.41 -13.54 -3.23
C TRP A 44 -21.03 -12.88 -3.05
N TYR A 45 -19.98 -13.66 -2.75
CA TYR A 45 -18.60 -13.20 -2.80
C TYR A 45 -17.98 -13.47 -4.18
N ASN A 46 -16.84 -12.83 -4.50
CA ASN A 46 -16.06 -13.12 -5.70
C ASN A 46 -15.53 -14.57 -5.64
N GLU A 47 -16.10 -15.46 -6.46
CA GLU A 47 -15.72 -16.87 -6.54
C GLU A 47 -14.44 -17.08 -7.35
N SER A 48 -14.23 -16.24 -8.38
CA SER A 48 -13.07 -16.32 -9.27
C SER A 48 -11.74 -16.16 -8.52
N ILE A 49 -11.68 -15.33 -7.47
CA ILE A 49 -10.45 -15.15 -6.67
C ILE A 49 -9.99 -16.46 -6.01
N VAL A 50 -10.89 -17.40 -5.72
CA VAL A 50 -10.54 -18.68 -5.07
C VAL A 50 -9.65 -19.53 -5.98
N ALA A 51 -9.83 -19.43 -7.30
CA ALA A 51 -9.07 -20.16 -8.30
C ALA A 51 -7.57 -19.81 -8.29
N THR A 52 -7.21 -18.57 -7.94
CA THR A 52 -5.81 -18.12 -7.80
C THR A 52 -5.06 -18.89 -6.70
N GLY A 53 -5.78 -19.59 -5.82
CA GLY A 53 -5.22 -20.56 -4.87
C GLY A 53 -4.36 -21.63 -5.55
N PHE A 54 -4.60 -21.92 -6.83
CA PHE A 54 -3.78 -22.76 -7.70
C PHE A 54 -2.28 -22.48 -7.57
N TRP A 55 -1.90 -21.19 -7.59
CA TRP A 55 -0.50 -20.78 -7.53
C TRP A 55 0.22 -21.20 -6.26
N TYR A 56 -0.51 -21.52 -5.19
CA TYR A 56 0.05 -21.90 -3.89
C TYR A 56 0.00 -23.40 -3.64
N MET A 57 -0.57 -24.19 -4.56
CA MET A 57 -0.59 -25.66 -4.51
C MET A 57 0.72 -26.27 -5.06
N HIS A 58 1.84 -25.57 -4.89
CA HIS A 58 3.16 -26.02 -5.31
C HIS A 58 3.84 -26.87 -4.21
N GLN A 59 4.88 -27.60 -4.58
CA GLN A 59 5.75 -28.26 -3.60
C GLN A 59 6.49 -27.20 -2.77
N ALA A 60 6.51 -27.36 -1.44
CA ALA A 60 7.21 -26.44 -0.53
C ALA A 60 7.85 -27.20 0.63
N THR A 61 9.03 -26.76 1.05
CA THR A 61 9.73 -27.38 2.19
C THR A 61 9.42 -26.61 3.47
N HIS A 62 9.00 -27.30 4.53
CA HIS A 62 8.92 -26.69 5.85
C HIS A 62 10.33 -26.53 6.43
N ALA A 63 10.72 -25.31 6.78
CA ALA A 63 12.04 -24.96 7.31
C ALA A 63 13.21 -25.38 6.38
N PRO A 64 13.32 -24.81 5.17
CA PRO A 64 14.40 -25.14 4.25
C PRO A 64 15.75 -24.69 4.82
N VAL A 65 16.76 -25.53 4.66
CA VAL A 65 18.15 -25.21 5.01
C VAL A 65 18.77 -24.16 4.07
N ASP A 66 18.30 -24.14 2.82
CA ASP A 66 18.68 -23.17 1.80
C ASP A 66 17.41 -22.50 1.28
N VAL A 67 17.14 -21.31 1.80
CA VAL A 67 15.94 -20.53 1.49
C VAL A 67 15.87 -20.11 0.03
N ARG A 68 17.01 -19.81 -0.61
CA ARG A 68 17.05 -19.35 -2.01
C ARG A 68 16.81 -20.51 -2.97
N LYS A 69 17.35 -21.69 -2.64
CA LYS A 69 17.08 -22.90 -3.42
C LYS A 69 15.62 -23.33 -3.31
N ASP A 70 15.03 -23.27 -2.11
CA ASP A 70 13.61 -23.59 -1.93
C ASP A 70 12.72 -22.63 -2.73
N GLU A 71 12.98 -21.33 -2.66
CA GLU A 71 12.30 -20.32 -3.47
C GLU A 71 12.40 -20.62 -4.97
N ALA A 72 13.61 -20.85 -5.49
CA ALA A 72 13.82 -21.19 -6.90
C ALA A 72 13.07 -22.47 -7.32
N ASN A 73 13.03 -23.49 -6.46
CA ASN A 73 12.30 -24.73 -6.72
C ASN A 73 10.78 -24.53 -6.69
N ARG A 74 10.26 -23.66 -5.81
CA ARG A 74 8.83 -23.32 -5.78
C ARG A 74 8.39 -22.65 -7.08
N ILE A 75 9.18 -21.68 -7.54
CA ILE A 75 8.90 -20.96 -8.80
C ILE A 75 8.98 -21.90 -9.99
N ASP A 76 10.01 -22.74 -10.07
CA ASP A 76 10.14 -23.78 -11.09
C ASP A 76 8.91 -24.71 -11.09
N ASN A 77 8.45 -25.15 -9.92
CA ASN A 77 7.26 -25.99 -9.81
C ASN A 77 5.98 -25.25 -10.25
N GLN A 78 5.84 -23.97 -9.93
CA GLN A 78 4.71 -23.16 -10.41
C GLN A 78 4.70 -23.04 -11.94
N ILE A 79 5.85 -22.77 -12.58
CA ILE A 79 5.98 -22.72 -14.04
C ILE A 79 5.65 -24.09 -14.65
N ASP A 80 6.18 -25.17 -14.08
CA ASP A 80 5.96 -26.54 -14.55
C ASP A 80 4.48 -26.91 -14.50
N VAL A 81 3.80 -26.62 -13.39
CA VAL A 81 2.37 -26.94 -13.21
C VAL A 81 1.50 -26.07 -14.12
N LEU A 82 1.77 -24.76 -14.21
CA LEU A 82 1.04 -23.84 -15.10
C LEU A 82 1.14 -24.30 -16.56
N SER A 83 2.37 -24.51 -17.04
CA SER A 83 2.62 -24.85 -18.44
C SER A 83 1.99 -26.19 -18.83
N LYS A 84 2.13 -27.21 -17.98
CA LYS A 84 1.51 -28.51 -18.23
C LYS A 84 -0.02 -28.46 -18.17
N SER A 85 -0.58 -27.75 -17.19
CA SER A 85 -2.03 -27.76 -16.95
C SER A 85 -2.81 -26.94 -17.99
N PHE A 86 -2.27 -25.80 -18.41
CA PHE A 86 -3.03 -24.83 -19.22
C PHE A 86 -2.46 -24.60 -20.62
N LEU A 87 -1.17 -24.85 -20.83
CA LEU A 87 -0.55 -24.74 -22.16
C LEU A 87 -0.39 -26.11 -22.82
N ALA A 88 -0.60 -27.21 -22.09
CA ALA A 88 -0.31 -28.57 -22.52
C ALA A 88 1.16 -28.76 -23.01
N MET A 89 2.09 -28.00 -22.42
CA MET A 89 3.50 -27.97 -22.81
C MET A 89 4.42 -28.11 -21.59
N THR A 90 5.62 -28.64 -21.81
CA THR A 90 6.67 -28.71 -20.79
C THR A 90 7.68 -27.58 -20.98
N VAL A 91 7.54 -26.49 -20.22
CA VAL A 91 8.44 -25.33 -20.31
C VAL A 91 9.75 -25.55 -19.53
N SER A 92 9.77 -26.48 -18.58
CA SER A 92 10.86 -26.66 -17.60
C SER A 92 12.23 -27.00 -18.19
N CYS A 93 12.32 -27.56 -19.41
CA CYS A 93 13.61 -27.76 -20.08
C CYS A 93 14.29 -26.43 -20.44
N ALA A 94 13.51 -25.38 -20.71
CA ALA A 94 14.00 -24.05 -21.06
C ALA A 94 14.83 -23.38 -19.95
N ARG A 95 14.72 -23.90 -18.71
CA ARG A 95 15.44 -23.41 -17.53
C ARG A 95 16.95 -23.33 -17.71
N CYS A 96 17.55 -24.29 -18.40
CA CYS A 96 19.00 -24.41 -18.51
C CYS A 96 19.54 -24.16 -19.92
N HIS A 97 18.70 -24.34 -20.94
CA HIS A 97 19.02 -24.13 -22.35
C HIS A 97 17.73 -23.86 -23.11
N ASP A 98 17.78 -23.22 -24.28
CA ASP A 98 16.57 -23.03 -25.11
C ASP A 98 15.87 -24.38 -25.38
N HIS A 99 14.55 -24.39 -25.34
CA HIS A 99 13.77 -25.61 -25.46
C HIS A 99 14.11 -26.34 -26.77
N LYS A 100 14.29 -27.66 -26.69
CA LYS A 100 14.87 -28.46 -27.80
C LYS A 100 14.02 -28.43 -29.08
N PHE A 101 12.70 -28.41 -28.93
CA PHE A 101 11.77 -28.61 -30.04
C PHE A 101 10.82 -27.42 -30.26
N ASP A 102 10.63 -26.60 -29.23
CA ASP A 102 9.64 -25.53 -29.24
C ASP A 102 10.37 -24.19 -29.16
N ALA A 103 9.78 -23.13 -29.72
CA ALA A 103 10.33 -21.79 -29.70
C ALA A 103 10.16 -21.11 -28.33
N ILE A 104 10.75 -21.71 -27.30
CA ILE A 104 10.78 -21.19 -25.93
C ILE A 104 12.25 -21.03 -25.55
N SER A 105 12.69 -19.78 -25.46
CA SER A 105 14.05 -19.49 -25.06
C SER A 105 14.23 -19.61 -23.55
N THR A 106 15.47 -19.74 -23.10
CA THR A 106 15.82 -19.58 -21.69
C THR A 106 15.42 -18.20 -21.17
N ALA A 107 15.45 -17.16 -22.01
CA ALA A 107 14.99 -15.83 -21.63
C ALA A 107 13.47 -15.81 -21.34
N ASP A 108 12.65 -16.51 -22.12
CA ASP A 108 11.20 -16.62 -21.89
C ASP A 108 10.91 -17.32 -20.56
N TYR A 109 11.63 -18.42 -20.26
CA TYR A 109 11.53 -19.12 -18.98
C TYR A 109 11.81 -18.19 -17.80
N TYR A 110 12.92 -17.45 -17.87
CA TYR A 110 13.28 -16.52 -16.79
C TYR A 110 12.40 -15.26 -16.75
N GLY A 111 11.75 -14.88 -17.85
CA GLY A 111 10.68 -13.89 -17.87
C GLY A 111 9.47 -14.33 -17.03
N MET A 112 9.02 -15.58 -17.21
CA MET A 112 7.97 -16.17 -16.37
C MET A 112 8.39 -16.28 -14.90
N ALA A 113 9.64 -16.68 -14.64
CA ALA A 113 10.17 -16.74 -13.29
C ALA A 113 10.19 -15.36 -12.62
N GLY A 114 10.57 -14.31 -13.35
CA GLY A 114 10.55 -12.93 -12.84
C GLY A 114 9.13 -12.44 -12.50
N PHE A 115 8.13 -12.78 -13.33
CA PHE A 115 6.72 -12.51 -13.04
C PHE A 115 6.27 -13.17 -11.73
N LEU A 116 6.57 -14.46 -11.54
CA LEU A 116 6.18 -15.19 -10.32
C LEU A 116 6.94 -14.72 -9.08
N GLN A 117 8.22 -14.38 -9.21
CA GLN A 117 9.02 -13.77 -8.13
C GLN A 117 8.48 -12.41 -7.70
N SER A 118 7.92 -11.66 -8.64
CA SER A 118 7.31 -10.34 -8.38
C SER A 118 5.89 -10.46 -7.83
N SER A 119 5.33 -11.67 -7.80
CA SER A 119 4.00 -11.96 -7.27
C SER A 119 4.08 -12.33 -5.78
N ARG A 120 3.02 -12.05 -5.02
CA ARG A 120 2.99 -12.32 -3.58
C ARG A 120 1.75 -13.08 -3.16
N GLN A 121 1.91 -13.92 -2.13
CA GLN A 121 0.78 -14.53 -1.46
C GLN A 121 -0.04 -13.48 -0.73
N HIS A 122 -1.31 -13.40 -1.09
CA HIS A 122 -2.30 -12.57 -0.43
C HIS A 122 -3.42 -13.44 0.12
N ILE A 123 -3.81 -13.22 1.37
CA ILE A 123 -5.01 -13.83 1.93
C ILE A 123 -6.17 -12.91 1.59
N ALA A 124 -6.96 -13.30 0.59
CA ALA A 124 -8.16 -12.58 0.22
C ALA A 124 -9.30 -12.87 1.21
N PHE A 125 -9.97 -11.81 1.66
CA PHE A 125 -11.24 -11.94 2.36
C PHE A 125 -12.34 -12.18 1.35
N LEU A 126 -13.14 -13.23 1.57
CA LEU A 126 -14.33 -13.48 0.77
C LEU A 126 -15.45 -12.61 1.34
N ASP A 127 -15.69 -11.49 0.67
CA ASP A 127 -16.66 -10.50 1.11
C ASP A 127 -18.09 -10.97 0.79
N ARG A 128 -18.67 -11.67 1.75
CA ARG A 128 -20.05 -12.14 1.65
C ARG A 128 -21.00 -10.95 1.64
N GLU A 129 -21.86 -10.90 0.62
CA GLU A 129 -22.89 -9.87 0.46
C GLU A 129 -22.34 -8.43 0.38
N GLY A 130 -21.03 -8.22 0.15
CA GLY A 130 -20.44 -6.90 -0.06
C GLY A 130 -20.21 -6.05 1.19
N VAL A 131 -20.28 -6.64 2.39
CA VAL A 131 -20.21 -5.89 3.67
C VAL A 131 -18.87 -5.16 3.84
N ILE A 132 -17.77 -5.80 3.44
CA ILE A 132 -16.43 -5.21 3.52
C ILE A 132 -16.30 -4.10 2.48
N GLY A 133 -16.70 -4.35 1.23
CA GLY A 133 -16.68 -3.38 0.14
C GLY A 133 -17.46 -2.11 0.50
N ASP A 134 -18.70 -2.26 0.96
CA ASP A 134 -19.54 -1.14 1.42
C ASP A 134 -18.90 -0.33 2.55
N THR A 135 -18.10 -0.97 3.40
CA THR A 135 -17.40 -0.30 4.50
C THR A 135 -16.16 0.42 3.97
N VAL A 136 -15.42 -0.19 3.05
CA VAL A 136 -14.26 0.42 2.38
C VAL A 136 -14.71 1.67 1.62
N ASP A 137 -15.77 1.58 0.82
CA ASP A 137 -16.30 2.72 0.05
C ASP A 137 -16.68 3.90 0.97
N LYS A 138 -17.26 3.62 2.14
CA LYS A 138 -17.55 4.65 3.15
C LYS A 138 -16.29 5.27 3.73
N VAL A 139 -15.27 4.46 4.02
CA VAL A 139 -13.99 4.94 4.54
C VAL A 139 -13.28 5.80 3.50
N ASP A 140 -13.27 5.38 2.24
CA ASP A 140 -12.67 6.14 1.14
C ASP A 140 -13.40 7.46 0.92
N ALA A 141 -14.73 7.46 0.89
CA ALA A 141 -15.52 8.69 0.79
C ALA A 141 -15.26 9.65 1.97
N LEU A 142 -15.10 9.13 3.19
CA LEU A 142 -14.74 9.94 4.36
C LEU A 142 -13.31 10.49 4.26
N HIS A 143 -12.38 9.69 3.75
CA HIS A 143 -11.00 10.10 3.54
C HIS A 143 -10.92 11.20 2.48
N ASP A 144 -11.59 11.04 1.34
CA ASP A 144 -11.63 12.04 0.27
C ASP A 144 -12.25 13.35 0.74
N ALA A 145 -13.34 13.26 1.52
CA ALA A 145 -13.96 14.44 2.13
C ALA A 145 -13.03 15.12 3.15
N ALA A 146 -12.31 14.35 3.97
CA ALA A 146 -11.35 14.89 4.93
C ALA A 146 -10.16 15.55 4.23
N THR A 147 -9.61 14.91 3.20
CA THR A 147 -8.51 15.43 2.37
C THR A 147 -8.93 16.70 1.67
N SER A 148 -10.13 16.73 1.06
CA SER A 148 -10.65 17.91 0.39
C SER A 148 -10.81 19.08 1.36
N ARG A 149 -11.39 18.85 2.54
CA ARG A 149 -11.53 19.87 3.59
C ARG A 149 -10.18 20.36 4.12
N PHE A 150 -9.20 19.45 4.23
CA PHE A 150 -7.84 19.81 4.64
C PHE A 150 -7.16 20.69 3.59
N LEU A 151 -7.24 20.31 2.31
CA LEU A 151 -6.71 21.10 1.20
C LEU A 151 -7.42 22.45 1.07
N GLU A 152 -8.73 22.50 1.24
CA GLU A 152 -9.51 23.74 1.26
C GLU A 152 -9.09 24.64 2.42
N ALA A 153 -8.94 24.10 3.64
CA ALA A 153 -8.45 24.85 4.80
C ALA A 153 -7.02 25.38 4.60
N LEU A 154 -6.15 24.63 3.91
CA LEU A 154 -4.83 25.10 3.50
C LEU A 154 -4.93 26.25 2.50
N ARG A 155 -5.83 26.17 1.52
CA ARG A 155 -6.04 27.21 0.48
C ARG A 155 -6.71 28.46 1.02
N SER A 156 -7.73 28.32 1.88
CA SER A 156 -8.51 29.43 2.44
C SER A 156 -7.82 30.10 3.63
N GLY A 157 -6.87 29.41 4.26
CA GLY A 157 -6.20 29.84 5.49
C GLY A 157 -4.87 30.57 5.30
N ALA A 158 -4.28 30.59 4.11
CA ALA A 158 -3.06 31.35 3.86
C ALA A 158 -2.83 31.57 2.36
N GLU A 159 -2.49 32.81 2.00
CA GLU A 159 -1.49 33.02 0.95
C GLU A 159 -0.36 31.98 1.16
N PRO A 160 0.06 31.19 0.15
CA PRO A 160 1.08 30.13 0.28
C PRO A 160 2.46 30.56 0.83
N ARG A 161 2.61 31.82 1.27
CA ARG A 161 3.82 32.42 1.83
C ARG A 161 3.99 32.30 3.34
N ASP A 162 2.97 31.90 4.12
CA ASP A 162 3.07 31.95 5.60
C ASP A 162 2.72 30.64 6.33
N ILE A 163 2.95 29.49 5.68
CA ILE A 163 2.93 28.16 6.33
C ILE A 163 4.19 28.02 7.19
N ARG A 164 4.20 28.72 8.33
CA ARG A 164 5.30 28.79 9.30
C ARG A 164 5.31 27.60 10.28
N MET A 165 4.81 26.42 9.84
CA MET A 165 4.59 25.26 10.73
C MET A 165 5.87 24.83 11.48
N ALA A 166 7.02 24.82 10.81
CA ALA A 166 8.28 24.52 11.49
C ALA A 166 8.69 25.59 12.51
N ASP A 167 8.39 26.86 12.26
CA ASP A 167 8.70 27.93 13.21
C ASP A 167 7.83 27.80 14.46
N TYR A 168 6.55 27.45 14.29
CA TYR A 168 5.67 27.10 15.40
C TYR A 168 6.13 25.86 16.16
N LEU A 169 6.54 24.80 15.46
CA LEU A 169 7.07 23.58 16.08
C LEU A 169 8.34 23.86 16.90
N MET A 170 9.26 24.66 16.35
CA MET A 170 10.50 25.05 17.02
C MET A 170 10.25 25.97 18.21
N ALA A 171 9.34 26.93 18.08
CA ALA A 171 8.90 27.77 19.17
C ALA A 171 8.26 26.94 20.30
N THR A 172 7.43 25.95 19.96
CA THR A 172 6.85 25.01 20.94
C THR A 172 7.93 24.24 21.69
N LYS A 173 8.97 23.75 21.00
CA LYS A 173 10.12 23.07 21.64
C LYS A 173 10.86 23.98 22.63
N GLU A 174 11.20 25.21 22.19
CA GLU A 174 11.92 26.19 23.01
C GLU A 174 11.13 26.58 24.26
N LEU A 175 9.81 26.72 24.12
CA LEU A 175 8.89 27.00 25.23
C LEU A 175 8.80 25.83 26.22
N ARG A 176 8.64 24.59 25.73
CA ARG A 176 8.54 23.38 26.59
C ARG A 176 9.83 23.12 27.37
N LYS A 177 11.00 23.40 26.79
CA LYS A 177 12.29 23.31 27.50
C LYS A 177 12.56 24.48 28.46
N GLY A 178 11.71 25.51 28.48
CA GLY A 178 11.93 26.73 29.26
C GLY A 178 13.19 27.49 28.80
N ALA A 179 13.60 27.33 27.55
CA ALA A 179 14.87 27.82 27.04
C ALA A 179 14.86 29.34 26.78
N LYS A 180 13.69 29.91 26.47
CA LYS A 180 13.47 31.35 26.22
C LYS A 180 12.08 31.78 26.69
N ASP A 181 11.93 33.06 27.00
CA ASP A 181 10.64 33.69 27.30
C ASP A 181 9.76 33.71 26.04
N THR A 182 8.45 33.45 26.20
CA THR A 182 7.46 33.47 25.12
C THR A 182 7.52 34.74 24.29
N GLY A 183 7.68 35.91 24.92
CA GLY A 183 7.74 37.20 24.23
C GLY A 183 8.94 37.30 23.29
N VAL A 184 10.10 36.79 23.72
CA VAL A 184 11.34 36.77 22.92
C VAL A 184 11.21 35.84 21.72
N ILE A 185 10.61 34.67 21.90
CA ILE A 185 10.39 33.69 20.82
C ILE A 185 9.44 34.28 19.75
N LEU A 186 8.37 34.94 20.18
CA LEU A 186 7.40 35.56 19.27
C LEU A 186 8.01 36.71 18.48
N GLU A 187 8.82 37.54 19.11
CA GLU A 187 9.45 38.71 18.49
C GLU A 187 10.58 38.31 17.52
N GLU A 188 11.49 37.41 17.92
CA GLU A 188 12.59 36.93 17.06
C GLU A 188 12.09 36.24 15.79
N ARG A 189 11.02 35.46 15.93
CA ARG A 189 10.49 34.65 14.82
C ARG A 189 9.34 35.33 14.09
N GLY A 190 8.75 36.40 14.64
CA GLY A 190 7.57 37.09 14.09
C GLY A 190 6.31 36.22 14.07
N LEU A 191 6.06 35.46 15.14
CA LEU A 191 4.97 34.47 15.22
C LEU A 191 3.72 35.07 15.90
N ASP A 192 2.53 34.58 15.49
CA ASP A 192 1.28 34.84 16.20
C ASP A 192 1.21 34.04 17.52
N GLY A 193 0.99 34.73 18.64
CA GLY A 193 1.00 34.14 19.98
C GLY A 193 -0.15 33.19 20.26
N GLU A 194 -1.35 33.49 19.79
CA GLU A 194 -2.53 32.64 19.99
C GLU A 194 -2.36 31.30 19.25
N ARG A 195 -1.86 31.37 18.02
CA ARG A 195 -1.52 30.19 17.23
C ARG A 195 -0.41 29.38 17.89
N LEU A 196 0.64 30.00 18.45
CA LEU A 196 1.69 29.28 19.17
C LEU A 196 1.14 28.50 20.37
N MET A 197 0.25 29.12 21.15
CA MET A 197 -0.36 28.44 22.30
C MET A 197 -1.25 27.27 21.88
N ARG A 198 -1.97 27.38 20.76
CA ARG A 198 -2.72 26.26 20.17
C ARG A 198 -1.82 25.10 19.76
N TRP A 199 -0.64 25.39 19.21
CA TRP A 199 0.36 24.37 18.89
C TRP A 199 0.87 23.65 20.13
N VAL A 200 1.24 24.41 21.17
CA VAL A 200 1.67 23.84 22.47
C VAL A 200 0.58 22.93 23.04
N GLN A 201 -0.66 23.42 23.12
CA GLN A 201 -1.79 22.65 23.63
C GLN A 201 -2.04 21.37 22.81
N ALA A 202 -2.03 21.48 21.48
CA ALA A 202 -2.27 20.34 20.61
C ALA A 202 -1.17 19.27 20.73
N LEU A 203 0.08 19.66 20.93
CA LEU A 203 1.23 18.74 21.01
C LEU A 203 1.48 18.19 22.42
N ASP A 204 0.94 18.84 23.45
CA ASP A 204 0.90 18.31 24.82
C ASP A 204 -0.29 17.37 25.06
N ASP A 205 -1.25 17.31 24.14
CA ASP A 205 -2.36 16.36 24.22
C ASP A 205 -1.87 14.92 24.02
N SER A 206 -2.12 14.06 25.01
CA SER A 206 -1.80 12.63 24.96
C SER A 206 -2.48 11.87 23.80
N ALA A 207 -3.57 12.41 23.23
CA ALA A 207 -4.19 11.87 22.03
C ALA A 207 -3.22 11.86 20.83
N THR A 208 -2.22 12.75 20.80
CA THR A 208 -1.21 12.79 19.73
C THR A 208 -0.20 11.65 19.77
N ASP A 209 -0.17 10.84 20.84
CA ASP A 209 0.67 9.65 20.90
C ASP A 209 0.16 8.50 20.04
N ALA A 210 -1.14 8.52 19.69
CA ALA A 210 -1.72 7.52 18.81
C ALA A 210 -1.20 7.70 17.37
N ARG A 211 -0.71 6.62 16.74
CA ARG A 211 -0.19 6.64 15.35
C ARG A 211 -1.20 7.13 14.32
N ALA A 212 -2.49 6.97 14.60
CA ALA A 212 -3.58 7.41 13.73
C ALA A 212 -3.90 8.91 13.88
N HIS A 213 -3.33 9.60 14.87
CA HIS A 213 -3.60 11.02 15.10
C HIS A 213 -2.85 11.88 14.06
N PRO A 214 -3.48 12.89 13.43
CA PRO A 214 -2.83 13.71 12.39
C PRO A 214 -1.56 14.43 12.86
N MET A 215 -1.48 14.76 14.15
CA MET A 215 -0.31 15.40 14.77
C MET A 215 0.76 14.42 15.28
N HIS A 216 0.58 13.11 15.12
CA HIS A 216 1.48 12.10 15.66
C HIS A 216 2.92 12.28 15.20
N LEU A 217 3.12 12.52 13.89
CA LEU A 217 4.43 12.70 13.32
C LEU A 217 5.16 13.91 13.95
N TRP A 218 4.45 15.02 14.14
CA TRP A 218 5.03 16.24 14.72
C TRP A 218 5.39 16.06 16.19
N ASN A 219 4.55 15.36 16.97
CA ASN A 219 4.85 15.04 18.37
C ASN A 219 6.01 14.04 18.49
N ALA A 220 6.05 13.00 17.63
CA ALA A 220 7.16 12.05 17.60
C ALA A 220 8.50 12.73 17.26
N VAL A 221 8.51 13.62 16.27
CA VAL A 221 9.68 14.43 15.93
C VAL A 221 10.11 15.29 17.12
N LEU A 222 9.18 15.98 17.78
CA LEU A 222 9.50 16.78 18.96
C LEU A 222 10.13 15.95 20.08
N LYS A 223 9.62 14.75 20.37
CA LYS A 223 10.19 13.84 21.37
C LYS A 223 11.62 13.41 21.02
N GLU A 224 11.90 13.13 19.75
CA GLU A 224 13.25 12.80 19.28
C GLU A 224 14.19 14.00 19.38
N MET A 225 13.70 15.21 19.06
CA MET A 225 14.44 16.47 19.20
C MET A 225 14.70 16.84 20.66
N ASP A 226 13.77 16.54 21.56
CA ASP A 226 13.91 16.75 23.00
C ASP A 226 14.97 15.82 23.58
N ALA A 227 15.00 14.58 23.11
CA ALA A 227 16.00 13.58 23.45
C ALA A 227 17.37 13.78 22.76
N GLY A 228 17.53 14.82 21.95
CA GLY A 228 18.79 15.15 21.26
C GLY A 228 19.16 14.18 20.13
N ARG A 229 18.20 13.35 19.67
CA ARG A 229 18.40 12.38 18.58
C ARG A 229 18.04 12.93 17.20
N ALA A 230 17.48 14.13 17.13
CA ALA A 230 17.19 14.86 15.91
C ALA A 230 17.67 16.33 16.01
N GLU A 231 18.39 16.80 15.00
CA GLU A 231 18.89 18.17 14.88
C GLU A 231 17.79 19.09 14.32
N ALA A 232 17.60 20.26 14.96
CA ALA A 232 16.58 21.23 14.59
C ALA A 232 16.84 21.91 13.24
N ASP A 233 18.10 21.92 12.85
CA ASP A 233 18.68 22.78 11.82
C ASP A 233 18.35 22.26 10.41
N ARG A 234 18.04 20.97 10.28
CA ARG A 234 17.67 20.31 9.01
C ARG A 234 16.17 20.33 8.72
N PHE A 235 15.35 20.69 9.70
CA PHE A 235 13.90 20.69 9.59
C PHE A 235 13.37 21.76 8.63
N PRO A 236 13.91 23.00 8.63
CA PRO A 236 13.53 24.03 7.66
C PRO A 236 13.81 23.62 6.21
N ASP A 237 14.93 22.96 5.95
CA ASP A 237 15.33 22.54 4.58
C ASP A 237 14.43 21.41 4.05
N ALA A 238 14.19 20.38 4.87
CA ALA A 238 13.27 19.30 4.53
C ALA A 238 11.83 19.80 4.37
N ARG A 239 11.40 20.76 5.20
CA ARG A 239 10.10 21.44 5.08
C ARG A 239 9.99 22.18 3.75
N ASN A 240 10.97 23.00 3.41
CA ASN A 240 10.92 23.82 2.20
C ASN A 240 10.82 22.93 0.95
N ALA A 241 11.57 21.83 0.92
CA ALA A 241 11.50 20.85 -0.17
C ALA A 241 10.10 20.17 -0.29
N VAL A 242 9.46 19.83 0.83
CA VAL A 242 8.10 19.24 0.82
C VAL A 242 7.04 20.28 0.45
N ALA A 243 7.13 21.49 0.98
CA ALA A 243 6.21 22.59 0.68
C ALA A 243 6.28 23.00 -0.80
N GLU A 244 7.49 23.11 -1.37
CA GLU A 244 7.68 23.39 -2.80
C GLU A 244 7.05 22.30 -3.68
N ARG A 245 7.20 21.03 -3.27
CA ARG A 245 6.64 19.88 -4.00
C ARG A 245 5.11 19.81 -3.88
N LEU A 246 4.54 20.12 -2.71
CA LEU A 246 3.08 20.21 -2.55
C LEU A 246 2.50 21.40 -3.34
N ALA A 247 3.20 22.54 -3.36
CA ALA A 247 2.82 23.70 -4.15
C ALA A 247 2.98 23.48 -5.66
N SER A 248 3.89 22.61 -6.11
CA SER A 248 3.97 22.22 -7.53
C SER A 248 2.80 21.30 -7.91
N VAL A 249 2.53 20.25 -7.12
CA VAL A 249 1.41 19.33 -7.37
C VAL A 249 0.07 20.08 -7.38
N ALA A 250 -0.15 20.98 -6.42
CA ALA A 250 -1.38 21.77 -6.37
C ALA A 250 -1.54 22.76 -7.55
N ARG A 251 -0.43 23.19 -8.18
CA ARG A 251 -0.46 24.01 -9.40
C ARG A 251 -0.78 23.16 -10.62
N ASP A 252 -0.12 22.02 -10.77
CA ASP A 252 -0.34 21.10 -11.89
C ASP A 252 -1.79 20.59 -11.93
N GLU A 253 -2.37 20.27 -10.76
CA GLU A 253 -3.78 19.87 -10.64
C GLU A 253 -4.75 21.02 -10.92
N ALA A 254 -4.41 22.25 -10.55
CA ALA A 254 -5.24 23.43 -10.82
C ALA A 254 -5.21 23.81 -12.32
N GLU A 255 -4.08 23.62 -13.00
CA GLU A 255 -3.97 23.78 -14.45
C GLU A 255 -4.77 22.71 -15.20
N GLN A 256 -4.71 21.45 -14.76
CA GLN A 256 -5.52 20.37 -15.34
C GLN A 256 -7.02 20.52 -15.11
N ALA A 257 -7.44 21.14 -14.00
CA ALA A 257 -8.86 21.41 -13.74
C ALA A 257 -9.41 22.64 -14.51
N ALA A 258 -8.54 23.43 -15.16
CA ALA A 258 -8.90 24.61 -15.93
C ALA A 258 -9.01 24.35 -17.44
N GLU A 259 -8.59 23.17 -17.93
CA GLU A 259 -8.81 22.66 -19.30
C GLU A 259 -10.09 21.82 -19.41
#